data_AF-A0A1H8G087-F1
#
_entry.id   AF-A0A1H8G087-F1
#
_cell.length_a   1.000
_cell.length_b   1.000
_cell.length_c   1.000
_cell.angle_alpha   90.00
_cell.angle_beta   90.00
_cell.angle_gamma   90.00
#
_symmetry.space_group_name_H-M   'P 1'
#
loop_
_entity.id
_entity.type
_entity.pdbx_description
1 polymer ?
#
loop_
_entity_poly.entity_id
_entity_poly.type
_entity_poly.pdbx_seq_one_letter_code
_entity_poly.pdbx_strand_id
1 'polypeptide(L)'
;MHKAISLSAEMAEIRNAVEGARFLADELATGGMEDRKRELQAPLTISAILVLVELRLHQVERVLRGEEDPLLLWAPHNDVSPIQAEDEEHDLVLRSWSEPGEEEEPSTRKKKPPPSVQGTTRRTSPAPETAPDQPGEGGDEPPTSEPKN
;
A
#
# COMPACT_ATOMS: atom_id res chain seq x y z
N MET A 1 -12.57 17.60 -2.60
CA MET A 1 -12.29 17.20 -3.99
C MET A 1 -11.58 15.86 -3.92
N HIS A 2 -12.22 14.79 -4.39
CA HIS A 2 -11.61 13.47 -4.43
C HIS A 2 -10.59 13.48 -5.57
N LYS A 3 -9.31 13.31 -5.24
CA LYS A 3 -8.24 13.21 -6.24
C LYS A 3 -8.03 11.75 -6.59
N ALA A 4 -7.91 11.47 -7.88
CA ALA A 4 -7.64 10.16 -8.41
C ALA A 4 -6.53 10.29 -9.47
N ILE A 5 -5.76 9.21 -9.64
CA ILE A 5 -4.57 9.22 -10.49
C ILE A 5 -4.70 8.15 -11.56
N SER A 6 -4.43 8.54 -12.80
CA SER A 6 -4.29 7.61 -13.92
C SER A 6 -2.90 6.96 -13.90
N LEU A 7 -2.85 5.64 -13.71
CA LEU A 7 -1.59 4.90 -13.79
C LEU A 7 -1.06 4.88 -15.23
N SER A 8 -1.93 4.82 -16.25
CA SER A 8 -1.46 4.85 -17.64
C SER A 8 -0.80 6.18 -17.98
N ALA A 9 -1.35 7.31 -17.53
CA ALA A 9 -0.75 8.62 -17.71
C ALA A 9 0.59 8.76 -16.97
N GLU A 10 0.70 8.23 -15.76
CA GLU A 10 1.96 8.17 -15.01
C GLU A 10 3.02 7.36 -15.76
N MET A 11 2.67 6.16 -16.24
CA MET A 11 3.59 5.32 -17.01
C MET A 11 3.97 5.94 -18.36
N ALA A 12 3.06 6.68 -19.00
CA ALA A 12 3.34 7.41 -20.22
C ALA A 12 4.39 8.52 -19.99
N GLU A 13 4.29 9.25 -18.88
CA GLU A 13 5.27 10.30 -18.54
C GLU A 13 6.65 9.71 -18.23
N ILE A 14 6.71 8.60 -17.48
CA ILE A 14 7.96 7.86 -17.24
C ILE A 14 8.59 7.41 -18.56
N ARG A 15 7.78 6.87 -19.49
CA ARG A 15 8.26 6.47 -20.83
C ARG A 15 8.82 7.68 -21.59
N ASN A 16 8.12 8.81 -21.59
CA ASN A 16 8.57 10.02 -22.28
C ASN A 16 9.92 10.53 -21.73
N ALA A 17 10.10 10.47 -20.41
CA ALA A 17 11.38 10.84 -19.77
C ALA A 17 12.53 9.91 -20.20
N VAL A 18 12.31 8.59 -20.22
CA VAL A 18 13.31 7.61 -20.70
C VAL A 18 13.62 7.82 -22.18
N GLU A 19 12.62 8.06 -23.02
CA GLU A 19 12.81 8.39 -24.43
C GLU A 19 13.65 9.67 -24.59
N GLY A 20 13.38 10.72 -23.81
CA GLY A 20 14.17 11.95 -23.79
C GLY A 20 15.64 11.71 -23.42
N ALA A 21 15.90 10.89 -22.40
CA ALA A 21 17.26 10.50 -22.03
C ALA A 21 17.96 9.72 -23.16
N ARG A 22 17.25 8.81 -23.83
CA ARG A 22 17.76 8.08 -25.00
C ARG A 22 18.11 9.02 -26.15
N PHE A 23 17.22 9.95 -26.50
CA PHE A 23 17.47 10.92 -27.56
C PHE A 23 18.73 11.76 -27.28
N LEU A 24 18.92 12.21 -26.04
CA LEU A 24 20.14 12.92 -25.66
C LEU A 24 21.40 12.05 -25.78
N ALA A 25 21.31 10.77 -25.44
CA ALA A 25 22.41 9.83 -25.59
C ALA A 25 22.75 9.59 -27.07
N ASP A 26 21.74 9.42 -27.92
CA ASP A 26 21.89 9.22 -29.37
C ASP A 26 22.55 10.46 -30.03
N GLU A 27 22.09 11.66 -29.68
CA GLU A 27 22.68 12.93 -30.15
C GLU A 27 24.14 13.09 -29.70
N LEU A 28 24.46 12.72 -28.46
CA LEU A 28 25.83 12.77 -27.96
C LEU A 28 26.73 11.76 -28.68
N ALA A 29 26.26 10.54 -28.90
CA ALA A 29 27.01 9.46 -29.54
C ALA A 29 27.30 9.73 -31.02
N THR A 30 26.39 10.44 -31.70
CA THR A 30 26.50 10.76 -33.13
C THR A 30 27.17 12.11 -33.40
N GLY A 31 27.49 12.88 -32.35
CA GLY A 31 28.03 14.23 -32.50
C GLY A 31 27.01 15.24 -33.05
N GLY A 32 25.71 14.97 -32.88
CA GLY A 32 24.61 15.84 -33.33
C GLY A 32 24.45 17.12 -32.51
N MET A 33 25.12 17.22 -31.35
CA MET A 33 25.06 18.41 -30.49
C MET A 33 25.89 19.57 -31.05
N GLU A 34 25.22 20.66 -31.42
CA GLU A 34 25.85 21.87 -32.01
C GLU A 34 26.65 22.72 -30.99
N ASP A 35 26.38 22.58 -29.69
CA ASP A 35 26.98 23.39 -28.63
C ASP A 35 27.88 22.54 -27.72
N ARG A 36 29.18 22.87 -27.66
CA ARG A 36 30.17 22.19 -26.82
C ARG A 36 29.81 22.22 -25.33
N LYS A 37 29.15 23.28 -24.86
CA LYS A 37 28.68 23.34 -23.47
C LYS A 37 27.59 22.31 -23.21
N ARG A 38 26.65 22.14 -24.16
CA ARG A 38 25.59 21.12 -24.06
C ARG A 38 26.16 19.71 -24.13
N GLU A 39 27.11 19.47 -25.03
CA GLU A 39 27.81 18.19 -25.16
C GLU A 39 28.45 17.76 -23.83
N LEU A 40 29.14 18.68 -23.15
CA LEU A 40 29.76 18.43 -21.84
C LEU A 40 28.74 18.21 -20.71
N GLN A 41 27.54 18.78 -20.82
CA GLN A 41 26.48 18.64 -19.82
C GLN A 41 25.58 17.43 -20.07
N ALA A 42 25.53 16.92 -21.30
CA ALA A 42 24.63 15.84 -21.70
C ALA A 42 24.71 14.59 -20.80
N PRO A 43 25.90 14.08 -20.41
CA PRO A 43 25.97 12.94 -19.50
C PRO A 43 25.34 13.20 -18.14
N LEU A 44 25.50 14.42 -17.60
CA LEU A 44 24.90 14.81 -16.33
C LEU A 44 23.38 14.92 -16.46
N THR A 45 22.89 15.52 -17.55
CA THR A 45 21.45 15.64 -17.82
C THR A 45 20.80 14.28 -17.99
N ILE A 46 21.40 13.37 -18.76
CA ILE A 46 20.92 12.00 -18.94
C ILE A 46 20.85 11.29 -17.58
N SER A 47 21.92 11.37 -16.78
CA SER A 47 21.95 10.77 -15.44
C SER A 47 20.87 11.33 -14.53
N ALA A 48 20.65 12.64 -14.55
CA ALA A 48 19.62 13.30 -13.75
C ALA A 48 18.22 12.82 -14.13
N ILE A 49 17.92 12.69 -15.42
CA ILE A 49 16.64 12.15 -15.90
C ILE A 49 16.45 10.71 -15.41
N LEU A 50 17.47 9.85 -15.57
CA LEU A 50 17.38 8.45 -15.17
C LEU A 50 17.19 8.27 -13.66
N VAL A 51 17.85 9.09 -12.83
CA VAL A 51 17.64 9.09 -11.38
C VAL A 51 16.20 9.51 -11.03
N LEU A 52 15.65 10.54 -11.68
CA LEU A 52 14.27 10.95 -11.44
C LEU A 52 13.28 9.87 -11.86
N VAL A 53 13.52 9.21 -13.00
CA VAL A 53 12.73 8.06 -13.47
C VAL A 53 12.78 6.92 -12.46
N GLU A 54 13.96 6.57 -11.97
CA GLU A 54 14.15 5.52 -10.98
C GLU A 54 13.39 5.82 -9.69
N LEU A 55 13.55 7.02 -9.13
CA LEU A 55 12.85 7.44 -7.92
C LEU A 55 11.33 7.37 -8.10
N ARG A 56 10.84 7.78 -9.28
CA ARG A 56 9.42 7.77 -9.58
C ARG A 56 8.87 6.35 -9.74
N LEU A 57 9.59 5.46 -10.41
CA LEU A 57 9.24 4.04 -10.53
C LEU A 57 9.17 3.36 -9.15
N HIS A 58 10.13 3.61 -8.27
CA HIS A 58 10.09 3.12 -6.89
C HIS A 58 8.85 3.64 -6.14
N GLN A 59 8.47 4.90 -6.35
CA GLN A 59 7.26 5.46 -5.74
C GLN A 59 6.00 4.75 -6.26
N VAL A 60 5.92 4.49 -7.56
CA VAL A 60 4.82 3.72 -8.18
C VAL A 60 4.75 2.32 -7.58
N GLU A 61 5.89 1.62 -7.49
CA GLU A 61 5.99 0.29 -6.91
C GLU A 61 5.47 0.24 -5.47
N ARG A 62 5.87 1.20 -4.63
CA ARG A 62 5.39 1.30 -3.24
C ARG A 62 3.89 1.50 -3.15
N VAL A 63 3.32 2.37 -3.99
CA VAL A 63 1.87 2.56 -4.06
C VAL A 63 1.15 1.27 -4.48
N LEU A 64 1.64 0.58 -5.51
CA LEU A 64 1.06 -0.67 -5.99
C LEU A 64 1.16 -1.81 -4.96
N ARG A 65 2.16 -1.78 -4.08
CA ARG A 65 2.29 -2.72 -2.95
C ARG A 65 1.43 -2.37 -1.74
N GLY A 66 0.76 -1.23 -1.73
CA GLY A 66 0.03 -0.77 -0.55
C GLY A 66 0.94 -0.22 0.55
N GLU A 67 2.16 0.24 0.22
CA GLU A 67 3.13 0.80 1.16
C GLU A 67 3.11 2.34 1.20
N GLU A 68 2.44 2.98 0.25
CA GLU A 68 2.32 4.43 0.16
C GLU A 68 0.95 4.86 -0.40
N ASP A 69 0.35 5.93 0.14
CA ASP A 69 -0.93 6.46 -0.34
C ASP A 69 -0.79 6.96 -1.79
N PRO A 70 -1.66 6.54 -2.73
CA PRO A 70 -1.65 7.02 -4.10
C PRO A 70 -1.59 8.53 -4.24
N LEU A 71 -2.18 9.30 -3.31
CA LEU A 71 -2.16 10.76 -3.33
C LEU A 71 -0.73 11.34 -3.40
N LEU A 72 0.28 10.61 -2.93
CA LEU A 72 1.68 11.00 -2.99
C LEU A 72 2.27 10.90 -4.40
N LEU A 73 1.66 10.14 -5.30
CA LEU A 73 1.96 10.13 -6.74
C LEU A 73 1.24 11.26 -7.50
N TRP A 74 0.36 12.03 -6.86
CA TRP A 74 -0.44 12.99 -7.60
C TRP A 74 0.42 14.07 -8.27
N ALA A 75 0.17 14.30 -9.55
CA ALA A 75 0.81 15.32 -10.35
C ALA A 75 -0.14 15.80 -11.48
N PRO A 76 0.04 17.01 -12.03
CA PRO A 76 -0.87 17.53 -13.05
C PRO A 76 -1.03 16.65 -14.29
N HIS A 77 0.00 15.88 -14.69
CA HIS A 77 -0.05 15.01 -15.87
C HIS A 77 -0.87 13.73 -15.66
N ASN A 78 -1.11 13.34 -14.41
CA ASN A 78 -1.81 12.11 -14.06
C ASN A 78 -3.13 12.33 -13.30
N ASP A 79 -3.56 13.60 -13.16
CA ASP A 79 -4.80 13.97 -12.49
C ASP A 79 -6.01 13.58 -13.33
N VAL A 80 -6.88 12.74 -12.78
CA VAL A 80 -8.15 12.38 -13.41
C VAL A 80 -9.31 12.72 -12.51
N SER A 81 -10.37 13.29 -13.10
CA SER A 81 -11.63 13.47 -12.38
C SER A 81 -12.22 12.09 -12.08
N PRO A 82 -12.71 11.83 -10.86
CA PRO A 82 -13.37 10.57 -10.51
C PRO A 82 -14.54 10.22 -11.44
N ILE A 83 -15.15 11.22 -12.07
CA ILE A 83 -16.29 11.08 -13.00
C ILE A 83 -15.83 10.56 -14.38
N GLN A 84 -14.57 10.81 -14.77
CA GLN A 84 -14.00 10.36 -16.05
C GLN A 84 -13.41 8.95 -15.96
N ALA A 85 -13.08 8.50 -14.74
CA ALA A 85 -12.51 7.18 -14.46
C ALA A 85 -13.47 6.00 -14.75
N GLU A 86 -14.78 6.24 -14.82
CA GLU A 86 -15.79 5.21 -15.09
C GLU A 86 -15.97 4.93 -16.60
N ASP A 87 -15.56 5.86 -17.47
CA ASP A 87 -15.69 5.77 -18.93
C ASP A 87 -14.40 5.27 -19.63
N GLU A 88 -13.25 5.25 -18.94
CA GLU A 88 -11.99 4.71 -19.46
C GLU A 88 -11.85 3.22 -19.12
N GLU A 89 -12.47 2.37 -19.94
CA GLU A 89 -12.54 0.89 -19.77
C GLU A 89 -11.17 0.19 -19.67
N HIS A 90 -10.06 0.90 -19.86
CA HIS A 90 -8.70 0.37 -19.90
C HIS A 90 -7.70 1.08 -18.98
N ASP A 91 -8.09 2.14 -18.26
CA ASP A 91 -7.18 2.82 -17.34
C ASP A 91 -7.28 2.28 -15.90
N LEU A 92 -6.13 2.18 -15.23
CA LEU A 92 -6.04 1.81 -13.83
C LEU A 92 -5.99 3.08 -12.98
N VAL A 93 -7.12 3.40 -12.35
CA VAL A 93 -7.26 4.61 -11.54
C VAL A 93 -7.00 4.32 -10.06
N LEU A 94 -5.98 4.98 -9.50
CA LEU A 94 -5.60 4.87 -8.10
C LEU A 94 -6.27 5.97 -7.27
N ARG A 95 -6.97 5.59 -6.21
CA ARG A 95 -7.67 6.51 -5.29
C ARG A 95 -6.97 6.53 -3.93
N SER A 96 -6.94 7.68 -3.27
CA SER A 96 -6.37 7.81 -1.92
C SER A 96 -7.06 6.86 -0.94
N TRP A 97 -6.31 6.34 0.03
CA TRP A 97 -6.84 5.44 1.05
C TRP A 97 -7.62 6.18 2.14
N SER A 98 -7.37 7.47 2.28
CA SER A 98 -8.00 8.31 3.30
C SER A 98 -9.41 8.69 2.86
N GLU A 99 -10.33 7.74 2.89
CA GLU A 99 -11.76 8.03 2.92
C GLU A 99 -12.32 7.84 4.33
N PRO A 100 -12.87 8.89 4.96
CA PRO A 100 -13.83 8.74 6.03
C PRO A 100 -15.25 8.58 5.44
N GLY A 101 -15.83 7.39 5.60
CA GLY A 101 -17.21 7.03 5.26
C GLY A 101 -17.23 5.71 4.48
N GLU A 102 -17.56 4.55 5.06
CA GLU A 102 -18.53 4.26 6.10
C GLU A 102 -17.86 3.39 7.18
N GLU A 103 -17.88 3.84 8.44
CA GLU A 103 -18.02 2.88 9.52
C GLU A 103 -19.33 2.14 9.22
N GLU A 104 -19.26 0.94 8.65
CA GLU A 104 -20.33 -0.03 8.88
C GLU A 104 -20.41 -0.15 10.41
N GLU A 105 -21.41 0.54 10.98
CA GLU A 105 -21.88 0.29 12.32
C GLU A 105 -21.85 -1.23 12.54
N PRO A 106 -21.26 -1.74 13.63
CA PRO A 106 -21.30 -3.16 13.91
C PRO A 106 -22.78 -3.56 14.01
N SER A 107 -23.27 -4.14 12.91
CA SER A 107 -24.64 -4.56 12.70
C SER A 107 -25.08 -5.27 13.96
N THR A 108 -26.04 -4.66 14.65
CA THR A 108 -26.57 -5.10 15.92
C THR A 108 -27.02 -6.55 15.79
N ARG A 109 -26.12 -7.48 16.14
CA ARG A 109 -26.43 -8.90 16.18
C ARG A 109 -27.48 -9.06 17.27
N LYS A 110 -28.74 -9.12 16.83
CA LYS A 110 -29.94 -9.35 17.63
C LYS A 110 -29.62 -10.32 18.76
N LYS A 111 -29.47 -9.79 19.97
CA LYS A 111 -29.46 -10.60 21.19
C LYS A 111 -30.80 -11.33 21.22
N LYS A 112 -30.76 -12.66 21.00
CA LYS A 112 -31.88 -13.54 21.36
C LYS A 112 -32.25 -13.25 22.82
N PRO A 113 -33.55 -13.11 23.15
CA PRO A 113 -33.95 -12.91 24.54
C PRO A 113 -33.55 -14.14 25.37
N PRO A 114 -33.11 -13.96 26.63
CA PRO A 114 -32.78 -15.07 27.50
C PRO A 114 -34.05 -15.89 27.80
N PRO A 115 -33.94 -17.23 27.95
CA PRO A 115 -35.08 -18.04 28.36
C PRO A 115 -35.49 -17.67 29.80
N SER A 116 -36.77 -17.31 29.94
CA SER A 116 -37.49 -17.18 31.20
C SER A 116 -37.49 -18.53 31.92
N VAL A 117 -36.80 -18.63 33.06
CA VAL A 117 -36.93 -19.75 33.99
C VAL A 117 -37.79 -19.29 35.17
N GLN A 118 -39.08 -19.60 35.10
CA GLN A 118 -39.96 -19.57 36.27
C GLN A 118 -39.69 -20.82 37.12
N GLY A 119 -39.51 -20.61 38.41
CA GLY A 119 -39.15 -21.65 39.37
C GLY A 119 -40.31 -22.47 39.93
N THR A 120 -39.90 -23.37 40.84
CA THR A 120 -40.62 -24.08 41.92
C THR A 120 -40.93 -25.56 41.60
N THR A 121 -40.21 -26.54 42.18
CA THR A 121 -40.49 -27.18 43.50
C THR A 121 -39.30 -28.12 43.86
N ARG A 122 -38.59 -27.94 44.99
CA ARG A 122 -38.77 -28.43 46.38
C ARG A 122 -38.24 -29.85 46.68
N ARG A 123 -37.19 -29.88 47.54
CA ARG A 123 -36.66 -30.95 48.46
C ARG A 123 -36.02 -32.19 47.80
N THR A 124 -34.89 -32.76 48.24
CA THR A 124 -34.31 -32.93 49.60
C THR A 124 -32.81 -33.33 49.47
N SER A 125 -31.91 -32.82 50.32
CA SER A 125 -30.49 -33.25 50.49
C SER A 125 -30.38 -34.42 51.52
N PRO A 126 -29.25 -35.16 51.72
CA PRO A 126 -27.84 -34.70 51.98
C PRO A 126 -26.73 -35.46 51.17
N ALA A 127 -25.61 -34.85 50.70
CA ALA A 127 -24.27 -34.56 51.30
C ALA A 127 -23.39 -35.81 51.64
N PRO A 128 -22.02 -35.78 51.68
CA PRO A 128 -21.04 -34.71 51.42
C PRO A 128 -19.72 -35.14 50.66
N GLU A 129 -18.71 -34.23 50.63
CA GLU A 129 -17.24 -34.43 50.39
C GLU A 129 -16.79 -34.66 48.92
N THR A 130 -15.77 -34.00 48.33
CA THR A 130 -14.54 -33.34 48.84
C THR A 130 -13.99 -32.41 47.73
N ALA A 131 -13.32 -31.31 48.10
CA ALA A 131 -12.47 -30.47 47.23
C ALA A 131 -11.02 -31.02 47.23
N PRO A 132 -9.97 -30.27 46.78
CA PRO A 132 -9.62 -29.68 45.48
C PRO A 132 -8.24 -30.22 44.97
N ASP A 133 -7.75 -29.79 43.79
CA ASP A 133 -6.32 -29.45 43.58
C ASP A 133 -6.02 -28.93 42.14
N GLN A 134 -5.55 -27.68 42.05
CA GLN A 134 -4.40 -27.28 41.19
C GLN A 134 -3.11 -27.55 42.03
N PRO A 135 -1.84 -27.31 41.61
CA PRO A 135 -1.27 -26.67 40.40
C PRO A 135 0.02 -27.38 39.88
N GLY A 136 0.75 -26.75 38.95
CA GLY A 136 2.19 -26.99 38.73
C GLY A 136 2.59 -26.69 37.28
N GLU A 137 3.14 -25.52 36.96
CA GLU A 137 4.52 -25.02 37.17
C GLU A 137 5.53 -25.49 36.11
N GLY A 138 6.29 -24.50 35.61
CA GLY A 138 7.63 -24.66 35.03
C GLY A 138 7.65 -24.87 33.50
N GLY A 139 8.44 -24.14 32.71
CA GLY A 139 9.51 -23.20 33.00
C GLY A 139 10.38 -23.04 31.73
N ASP A 140 10.83 -21.80 31.52
CA ASP A 140 12.06 -21.32 30.85
C ASP A 140 12.56 -21.89 29.50
N GLU A 141 12.54 -20.96 28.52
CA GLU A 141 13.61 -20.43 27.65
C GLU A 141 14.83 -21.26 27.14
N PRO A 142 15.42 -20.84 25.99
CA PRO A 142 16.22 -21.67 25.07
C PRO A 142 17.74 -21.53 25.29
N PRO A 143 18.56 -22.16 24.41
CA PRO A 143 19.78 -21.49 23.99
C PRO A 143 20.06 -21.51 22.48
N THR A 144 20.63 -20.37 22.09
CA THR A 144 21.35 -19.93 20.90
C THR A 144 22.52 -20.85 20.51
N SER A 145 22.81 -20.96 19.21
CA SER A 145 24.17 -20.72 18.66
C SER A 145 24.22 -20.83 17.15
N GLU A 146 24.76 -19.78 16.54
CA GLU A 146 25.04 -19.55 15.11
C GLU A 146 26.45 -20.09 14.72
N PRO A 147 27.04 -19.84 13.53
CA PRO A 147 27.48 -20.86 12.57
C PRO A 147 29.01 -21.02 12.46
N LYS A 148 29.49 -21.94 11.60
CA LYS A 148 30.91 -22.03 11.20
C LYS A 148 31.08 -22.23 9.68
N ASN A 149 31.82 -21.26 9.10
CA ASN A 149 32.70 -21.23 7.92
C ASN A 149 32.39 -22.08 6.68
#